data_AF-A0A815WIJ2-F1
#
_entry.id   AF-A0A815WIJ2-F1
#
_cell.length_a   1.000
_cell.length_b   1.000
_cell.length_c   1.000
_cell.angle_alpha   90.00
_cell.angle_beta   90.00
_cell.angle_gamma   90.00
#
_symmetry.space_group_name_H-M   'P 1'
#
loop_
_entity.id
_entity.type
_entity.pdbx_description
1 polymer ?
#
loop_
_entity_poly.entity_id
_entity_poly.type
_entity_poly.pdbx_seq_one_letter_code
_entity_poly.pdbx_strand_id
1 'polypeptide(L)' 'TYLYEQEMYNSLQQLQLFMNDFINAAVTSIKLFTLHRTTYIDLFEKRLNYLQNALECFQQGKIDTEQTMIKIQRY' A
#
# COMPACT_ATOMS: atom_id res chain seq x y z
N THR A 1 21.90 4.65 -6.52
CA THR A 1 21.02 3.51 -6.92
C THR A 1 19.88 3.31 -5.95
N TYR A 2 20.14 3.20 -4.64
CA TYR A 2 19.11 3.01 -3.60
C TYR A 2 18.03 4.12 -3.51
N LEU A 3 18.41 5.39 -3.65
CA LEU A 3 17.46 6.52 -3.64
C LEU A 3 16.49 6.47 -4.84
N TYR A 4 17.01 6.12 -6.02
CA TYR A 4 16.23 6.04 -7.25
C TYR A 4 15.16 4.94 -7.19
N GLU A 5 15.50 3.78 -6.60
CA GLU A 5 14.52 2.71 -6.37
C GLU A 5 13.41 3.14 -5.41
N GLN A 6 13.73 3.90 -4.35
CA GLN A 6 12.73 4.42 -3.42
C GLN A 6 11.78 5.41 -4.09
N GLU A 7 12.31 6.36 -4.87
CA GLU A 7 11.49 7.32 -5.61
C GLU A 7 10.55 6.62 -6.61
N MET A 8 11.07 5.61 -7.31
CA MET A 8 10.27 4.80 -8.23
C MET A 8 9.10 4.08 -7.52
N TYR A 9 9.35 3.43 -6.38
CA TYR A 9 8.30 2.75 -5.64
C TYR A 9 7.29 3.72 -5.02
N ASN A 10 7.72 4.91 -4.59
CA ASN A 10 6.80 5.95 -4.11
C ASN A 10 5.87 6.44 -5.25
N SER A 11 6.42 6.72 -6.44
CA SER A 11 5.61 7.11 -7.60
C SER A 11 4.65 6.02 -8.05
N LEU A 12 5.09 4.75 -8.02
CA LEU A 12 4.23 3.61 -8.33
C LEU A 12 3.07 3.48 -7.33
N GLN A 13 3.34 3.63 -6.03
CA GLN A 13 2.32 3.58 -4.99
C GLN A 13 1.26 4.67 -5.20
N GLN A 14 1.68 5.91 -5.49
CA GLN A 14 0.75 7.01 -5.74
C GLN A 14 -0.13 6.76 -6.96
N LEU A 15 0.42 6.21 -8.04
CA LEU A 15 -0.33 5.84 -9.23
C LEU A 15 -1.36 4.74 -8.93
N GLN A 16 -0.97 3.70 -8.19
CA GLN A 16 -1.86 2.61 -7.81
C GLN A 16 -3.03 3.11 -6.94
N LEU A 17 -2.76 4.01 -5.99
CA LEU A 17 -3.81 4.68 -5.21
C LEU A 17 -4.74 5.51 -6.10
N PHE A 18 -4.20 6.27 -7.06
CA PHE A 18 -5.01 7.03 -8.01
C PHE A 18 -5.92 6.13 -8.87
N MET A 19 -5.45 4.93 -9.22
CA MET A 19 -6.23 3.95 -9.99
C MET A 19 -7.17 3.09 -9.14
N ASN A 20 -7.26 3.32 -7.83
CA ASN A 20 -7.97 2.46 -6.87
C ASN A 20 -7.48 1.00 -6.86
N ASP A 21 -6.22 0.77 -7.27
CA ASP A 21 -5.56 -0.53 -7.21
C ASP A 21 -4.92 -0.73 -5.83
N PHE A 22 -5.77 -0.86 -4.81
CA PHE A 22 -5.37 -0.87 -3.40
C PHE A 22 -4.54 -2.08 -3.01
N ILE A 23 -4.75 -3.23 -3.66
CA ILE A 23 -3.98 -4.46 -3.40
C ILE A 23 -2.53 -4.25 -3.83
N ASN A 24 -2.31 -3.72 -5.04
CA ASN A 24 -0.95 -3.48 -5.51
C ASN A 24 -0.29 -2.30 -4.79
N ALA A 25 -1.05 -1.27 -4.38
CA ALA A 25 -0.54 -0.20 -3.51
C ALA A 25 -0.02 -0.73 -2.17
N ALA A 26 -0.73 -1.69 -1.56
CA ALA A 26 -0.30 -2.34 -0.32
C ALA A 26 0.98 -3.16 -0.52
N VAL A 27 1.09 -3.93 -1.61
CA VAL A 27 2.30 -4.69 -1.96
C VAL A 27 3.50 -3.77 -2.19
N THR A 28 3.32 -2.65 -2.87
CA THR A 28 4.36 -1.63 -3.07
C THR A 28 4.82 -1.02 -1.75
N SER A 29 3.90 -0.74 -0.82
CA SER A 29 4.22 -0.25 0.53
C SER A 29 5.08 -1.24 1.32
N ILE A 30 4.79 -2.54 1.21
CA ILE A 30 5.59 -3.60 1.84
C ILE A 30 7.00 -3.65 1.24
N LYS A 31 7.14 -3.47 -0.09
CA LYS A 31 8.46 -3.40 -0.74
C LYS A 31 9.28 -2.21 -0.24
N LEU A 32 8.68 -1.02 -0.13
CA LEU A 32 9.30 0.16 0.47
C LEU A 32 9.80 -0.12 1.89
N PHE A 33 8.98 -0.76 2.73
CA PHE A 33 9.37 -1.18 4.08
C PHE A 33 10.59 -2.12 4.10
N THR A 34 10.68 -3.07 3.15
CA THR A 34 11.80 -4.03 3.11
C THR A 34 13.10 -3.44 2.58
N LEU A 35 13.04 -2.40 1.74
CA LEU A 35 14.21 -1.67 1.24
C LEU A 35 14.93 -0.95 2.38
N HIS A 36 14.19 -0.44 3.37
CA HIS A 36 14.67 0.28 4.55
C HIS A 36 15.38 -0.60 5.63
N ARG A 37 16.18 -1.60 5.23
CA ARG A 37 16.79 -2.61 6.11
C ARG A 37 17.85 -2.09 7.12
N THR A 38 18.22 -0.81 7.09
CA THR A 38 19.17 -0.22 8.06
C THR A 38 18.45 0.30 9.30
N THR A 39 18.85 -0.24 10.46
CA THR A 39 18.32 0.03 11.81
C THR A 39 18.61 1.45 12.28
N TYR A 40 17.74 2.40 11.92
CA TYR A 40 17.64 3.71 12.58
C TYR A 40 16.19 3.94 13.02
N ILE A 41 16.00 4.54 14.19
CA ILE A 41 14.69 4.75 14.83
C ILE A 41 13.72 5.53 13.92
N ASP A 42 14.20 6.54 13.19
CA ASP A 42 13.37 7.31 12.24
C ASP A 42 12.85 6.47 11.05
N LEU A 43 13.56 5.38 10.72
CA LEU A 43 13.11 4.42 9.72
C LEU A 43 12.06 3.45 10.29
N PHE A 44 12.02 3.24 11.61
CA PHE A 44 11.02 2.41 12.27
C PHE A 44 9.63 3.04 12.24
N GLU A 45 9.51 4.34 12.51
CA GLU A 45 8.23 5.07 12.41
C GLU A 45 7.70 5.10 10.97
N LYS A 46 8.59 5.35 10.00
CA LYS A 46 8.21 5.28 8.57
C LYS A 46 7.74 3.88 8.18
N ARG A 47 8.41 2.85 8.69
CA ARG A 47 8.03 1.45 8.50
C ARG A 47 6.68 1.11 9.13
N LEU A 48 6.37 1.68 10.28
CA LEU A 48 5.08 1.54 10.94
C LEU A 48 3.95 2.20 10.12
N ASN A 49 4.21 3.40 9.59
CA ASN A 49 3.27 4.09 8.68
C ASN A 49 3.01 3.27 7.41
N TYR A 50 4.03 2.65 6.81
CA TYR A 50 3.82 1.79 5.63
C TYR A 50 2.95 0.56 5.94
N LEU A 51 3.08 -0.02 7.14
CA LEU A 51 2.24 -1.14 7.58
C LEU A 51 0.80 -0.70 7.88
N GLN A 52 0.61 0.48 8.47
CA GLN A 52 -0.71 1.06 8.71
C GLN A 52 -1.44 1.35 7.39
N ASN A 53 -0.75 1.98 6.43
CA ASN A 53 -1.31 2.25 5.11
C ASN A 53 -1.70 0.96 4.37
N ALA A 54 -0.89 -0.10 4.47
CA ALA A 54 -1.22 -1.38 3.89
C ALA A 54 -2.48 -1.99 4.52
N LEU A 55 -2.62 -1.89 5.85
CA LEU A 55 -3.79 -2.38 6.58
C LEU A 55 -5.06 -1.64 6.15
N GLU A 56 -5.01 -0.32 6.05
CA GLU A 56 -6.13 0.51 5.60
C GLU A 56 -6.55 0.17 4.17
N CYS A 57 -5.59 0.00 3.26
CA CYS A 57 -5.86 -0.40 1.87
C CYS A 57 -6.53 -1.78 1.80
N PHE A 58 -6.10 -2.75 2.61
CA PHE A 58 -6.74 -4.07 2.67
C PHE A 58 -8.17 -4.01 3.22
N GLN A 59 -8.41 -3.18 4.23
CA GLN A 59 -9.75 -2.98 4.78
C GLN A 59 -10.68 -2.34 3.76
N GLN A 60 -10.20 -1.31 3.05
CA GLN A 60 -10.99 -0.64 2.02
C GLN A 60 -11.29 -1.58 0.84
N GLY A 61 -10.28 -2.32 0.36
CA GLY A 61 -10.48 -3.33 -0.68
C GLY A 61 -11.51 -4.38 -0.29
N LYS A 62 -11.50 -4.83 0.97
CA LYS A 62 -12.50 -5.76 1.51
C LYS A 62 -13.91 -5.17 1.45
N ILE A 63 -14.08 -3.93 1.92
CA ILE A 63 -15.38 -3.22 1.89
C ILE A 63 -15.87 -3.07 0.45
N ASP A 64 -15.00 -2.71 -0.49
CA ASP A 64 -15.37 -2.54 -1.90
C ASP A 64 -15.79 -3.88 -2.53
N THR A 65 -15.10 -4.98 -2.22
CA THR A 65 -15.55 -6.33 -2.64
C THR A 65 -16.89 -6.73 -2.02
N GLU A 66 -17.11 -6.45 -0.73
CA GLU A 66 -18.38 -6.77 -0.05
C GLU A 66 -19.54 -5.95 -0.64
N GLN A 67 -19.34 -4.65 -0.88
CA GLN A 67 -20.33 -3.79 -1.54
C GLN A 67 -20.61 -4.22 -2.98
N THR A 68 -19.60 -4.69 -3.70
CA THR A 68 -19.76 -5.21 -5.06
C THR A 68 -20.56 -6.51 -5.06
N MET A 69 -20.32 -7.44 -4.13
CA MET A 69 -21.12 -8.67 -3.99
C MET A 69 -22.58 -8.39 -3.63
N ILE A 70 -22.86 -7.44 -2.72
CA ILE A 70 -24.23 -7.07 -2.32
C ILE A 70 -25.02 -6.51 -3.52
N LYS A 71 -24.37 -5.75 -4.41
CA LYS A 71 -25.01 -5.26 -5.64
C LYS A 71 -25.34 -6.41 -6.60
N ILE A 72 -24.43 -7.37 -6.78
CA ILE A 72 -24.65 -8.52 -7.68
C ILE A 72 -25.81 -9.41 -7.21
N GLN A 73 -26.02 -9.58 -5.90
CA GLN A 73 -27.12 -10.40 -5.36
C GLN A 73 -28.52 -9.77 -5.50
N ARG A 74 -28.60 -8.48 -5.84
CA ARG A 74 -29.88 -7.75 -5.98
C ARG A 74 -30.37 -7.63 -7.43
N TYR A 75 -29.59 -8.10 -8.40
CA TYR A 75 -29.96 -8.23 -9.82
C TYR A 75 -30.15 -9.69 -10.18
#